data_AF-A0A534S7E8-F1
#
_entry.id   AF-A0A534S7E8-F1
#
_cell.length_a   1.000
_cell.length_b   1.000
_cell.length_c   1.000
_cell.angle_alpha   90.00
_cell.angle_beta   90.00
_cell.angle_gamma   90.00
#
_symmetry.space_group_name_H-M   'P 1'
#
loop_
_entity.id
_entity.type
_entity.pdbx_description
1 polymer ?
#
loop_
_entity_poly.entity_id
_entity_poly.type
_entity_poly.pdbx_seq_one_letter_code
_entity_poly.pdbx_strand_id
1 'polypeptide(L)'
;GLGHAFNSVYLINVSVYILLFAVTSTFLYFQQADIVRQSFADRGARTAFFARVDLWVNVLTLGAQLFLTGQVLRLIGVALTLALLPLVSIAGFGALALTPTVAVVVAYQVIRRAGNFAFARPTREVLFTVVPREDKYKAKSFIDTVIYRLGDQVGAWSYAGLGAVGIALTGISIVAVPVSIAWLVNGLWLGRTQARLESARE
;
A
#
# COMPACT_ATOMS: atom_id res chain seq x y z
N GLY A 1 -7.15 -26.06 7.66
CA GLY A 1 -5.93 -25.94 8.52
C GLY A 1 -4.93 -25.00 7.86
N LEU A 2 -3.95 -24.42 8.57
CA LEU A 2 -3.01 -23.43 7.98
C LEU A 2 -2.41 -23.90 6.63
N GLY A 3 -2.09 -25.19 6.48
CA GLY A 3 -1.63 -25.78 5.20
C GLY A 3 -2.61 -25.68 4.02
N HIS A 4 -3.93 -25.72 4.25
CA HIS A 4 -4.93 -25.48 3.19
C HIS A 4 -4.97 -24.02 2.74
N ALA A 5 -4.77 -23.07 3.68
CA ALA A 5 -4.69 -21.66 3.36
C ALA A 5 -3.43 -21.33 2.53
N PHE A 6 -2.30 -21.99 2.81
CA PHE A 6 -1.07 -21.86 2.01
C PHE A 6 -1.13 -22.55 0.64
N ASN A 7 -2.03 -23.52 0.43
CA ASN A 7 -2.22 -24.13 -0.89
C ASN A 7 -3.20 -23.35 -1.79
N SER A 8 -3.90 -22.35 -1.24
CA SER A 8 -4.79 -21.52 -2.03
C SER A 8 -4.00 -20.44 -2.78
N VAL A 9 -3.91 -20.59 -4.10
CA VAL A 9 -3.32 -19.59 -5.01
C VAL A 9 -3.92 -18.20 -4.76
N TYR A 10 -5.20 -18.13 -4.40
CA TYR A 10 -5.87 -16.87 -4.07
C TYR A 10 -5.31 -16.21 -2.80
N LEU A 11 -5.20 -16.96 -1.68
CA LEU A 11 -4.68 -16.42 -0.41
C LEU A 11 -3.18 -16.09 -0.48
N ILE A 12 -2.41 -16.84 -1.27
CA ILE A 12 -1.01 -16.49 -1.58
C ILE A 12 -0.97 -15.13 -2.27
N ASN A 13 -1.79 -14.90 -3.30
CA ASN A 13 -1.82 -13.62 -4.00
C ASN A 13 -2.29 -12.48 -3.11
N VAL A 14 -3.24 -12.70 -2.18
CA VAL A 14 -3.59 -11.70 -1.15
C VAL A 14 -2.38 -11.38 -0.27
N SER A 15 -1.62 -12.40 0.13
CA SER A 15 -0.39 -12.22 0.91
C SER A 15 0.65 -11.39 0.15
N VAL A 16 0.85 -11.69 -1.14
CA VAL A 16 1.75 -10.93 -2.03
C VAL A 16 1.28 -9.48 -2.16
N TYR A 17 -0.03 -9.23 -2.31
CA TYR A 17 -0.58 -7.88 -2.35
C TYR A 17 -0.23 -7.08 -1.09
N ILE A 18 -0.39 -7.68 0.09
CA ILE A 18 -0.10 -7.04 1.38
C ILE A 18 1.40 -6.84 1.57
N LEU A 19 2.23 -7.80 1.15
CA LEU A 19 3.69 -7.69 1.19
C LEU A 19 4.17 -6.55 0.32
N LEU A 20 3.72 -6.47 -0.93
CA LEU A 20 4.09 -5.39 -1.87
C LEU A 20 3.62 -4.02 -1.35
N PHE A 21 2.41 -3.96 -0.78
CA PHE A 21 1.91 -2.77 -0.10
C PHE A 21 2.82 -2.34 1.06
N ALA A 22 3.21 -3.28 1.93
CA ALA A 22 4.07 -3.00 3.08
C ALA A 22 5.44 -2.52 2.63
N VAL A 23 6.13 -3.26 1.76
CA VAL A 23 7.47 -2.90 1.21
C VAL A 23 7.47 -1.50 0.61
N THR A 24 6.51 -1.21 -0.28
CA THR A 24 6.41 0.12 -0.89
C THR A 24 6.04 1.20 0.14
N SER A 25 5.30 0.87 1.20
CA SER A 25 4.99 1.81 2.30
C SER A 25 6.23 2.15 3.09
N THR A 26 7.04 1.15 3.39
CA THR A 26 8.32 1.29 4.07
C THR A 26 9.30 2.15 3.27
N PHE A 27 9.39 1.93 1.95
CA PHE A 27 10.24 2.75 1.07
C PHE A 27 9.84 4.23 1.11
N LEU A 28 8.54 4.52 0.95
CA LEU A 28 8.05 5.89 1.02
C LEU A 28 8.31 6.53 2.39
N TYR A 29 8.14 5.77 3.47
CA TYR A 29 8.41 6.25 4.82
C TYR A 29 9.89 6.64 5.00
N PHE A 30 10.82 5.80 4.57
CA PHE A 30 12.25 6.11 4.67
C PHE A 30 12.65 7.28 3.76
N GLN A 31 12.15 7.34 2.53
CA GLN A 31 12.39 8.48 1.64
C GLN A 31 11.87 9.78 2.24
N GLN A 32 10.69 9.78 2.84
CA GLN A 32 10.19 10.94 3.55
C GLN A 32 11.11 11.34 4.70
N ALA A 33 11.52 10.38 5.52
CA ALA A 33 12.40 10.64 6.66
C ALA A 33 13.71 11.30 6.20
N ASP A 34 14.30 10.81 5.11
CA ASP A 34 15.55 11.33 4.56
C ASP A 34 15.39 12.72 3.94
N ILE A 35 14.35 12.95 3.12
CA ILE A 35 14.06 14.26 2.50
C ILE A 35 13.77 15.32 3.56
N VAL A 36 12.98 14.98 4.58
CA VAL A 36 12.64 15.90 5.69
C VAL A 36 13.86 16.21 6.54
N ARG A 37 14.73 15.22 6.82
CA ARG A 37 15.98 15.44 7.56
C ARG A 37 16.90 16.44 6.86
N GLN A 38 16.97 16.40 5.52
CA GLN A 38 17.78 17.31 4.74
C GLN A 38 17.18 18.73 4.66
N SER A 39 15.85 18.85 4.71
CA SER A 39 15.14 20.11 4.44
C SER A 39 14.87 20.97 5.68
N PHE A 40 14.90 20.39 6.89
CA PHE A 40 14.61 21.10 8.13
C PHE A 40 15.77 20.96 9.12
N ALA A 41 16.40 22.06 9.54
CA ALA A 41 17.46 22.03 10.54
C ALA A 41 16.92 21.87 11.98
N ASP A 42 15.76 22.46 12.28
CA ASP A 42 15.13 22.43 13.60
C ASP A 42 14.22 21.19 13.81
N ARG A 43 14.33 20.55 14.98
CA ARG A 43 13.51 19.38 15.33
C ARG A 43 12.05 19.76 15.59
N GLY A 44 11.79 20.94 16.15
CA GLY A 44 10.43 21.43 16.41
C GLY A 44 9.63 21.61 15.11
N ALA A 45 10.26 22.23 14.11
CA ALA A 45 9.69 22.40 12.77
C ALA A 45 9.36 21.06 12.09
N ARG A 46 10.20 20.03 12.27
CA ARG A 46 9.93 18.68 11.75
C ARG A 46 8.68 18.06 12.39
N THR A 47 8.55 18.15 13.72
CA THR A 47 7.37 17.62 14.43
C THR A 47 6.08 18.32 14.00
N ALA A 48 6.09 19.65 13.93
CA ALA A 48 4.94 20.42 13.48
C ALA A 48 4.54 20.08 12.02
N PHE A 49 5.54 19.85 11.17
CA PHE A 49 5.33 19.40 9.80
C PHE A 49 4.65 18.03 9.74
N PHE A 50 5.17 17.01 10.44
CA PHE A 50 4.55 15.69 10.49
C PHE A 50 3.13 15.72 11.05
N ALA A 51 2.88 16.52 12.09
CA ALA A 51 1.55 16.70 12.65
C ALA A 51 0.57 17.29 11.62
N ARG A 52 1.00 18.26 10.80
CA ARG A 52 0.18 18.83 9.73
C ARG A 52 -0.11 17.83 8.62
N VAL A 53 0.90 17.05 8.22
CA VAL A 53 0.70 15.97 7.23
C VAL A 53 -0.33 14.96 7.74
N ASP A 54 -0.23 14.56 9.01
CA ASP A 54 -1.18 13.62 9.61
C ASP A 54 -2.60 14.20 9.68
N LEU A 55 -2.74 15.49 10.03
CA LEU A 55 -4.02 16.18 10.00
C LEU A 55 -4.66 16.14 8.60
N TRP A 56 -3.89 16.46 7.55
CA TRP A 56 -4.38 16.39 6.17
C TRP A 56 -4.80 14.98 5.77
N VAL A 57 -4.01 13.97 6.13
CA VAL A 57 -4.36 12.56 5.89
C VAL A 57 -5.71 12.24 6.52
N ASN A 58 -5.91 12.55 7.80
CA ASN A 58 -7.13 12.21 8.51
C ASN A 58 -8.34 12.97 7.95
N VAL A 59 -8.22 14.27 7.68
CA VAL A 59 -9.32 15.08 7.12
C VAL A 59 -9.72 14.57 5.73
N LEU A 60 -8.75 14.32 4.84
CA LEU A 60 -9.04 13.78 3.51
C LEU A 60 -9.58 12.36 3.57
N THR A 61 -9.09 11.54 4.51
CA THR A 61 -9.62 10.20 4.76
C THR A 61 -11.08 10.26 5.17
N LEU A 62 -11.44 11.11 6.14
CA LEU A 62 -12.81 11.25 6.61
C LEU A 62 -13.73 11.74 5.49
N GLY A 63 -13.31 12.75 4.73
CA GLY A 63 -14.07 13.21 3.56
C GLY A 63 -14.27 12.08 2.53
N ALA A 64 -13.22 11.38 2.16
CA ALA A 64 -13.32 10.27 1.22
C ALA A 64 -14.18 9.12 1.75
N GLN A 65 -14.12 8.82 3.05
CA GLN A 65 -14.93 7.78 3.69
C GLN A 65 -16.42 8.11 3.68
N LEU A 66 -16.78 9.35 3.99
CA LEU A 66 -18.17 9.78 4.05
C LEU A 66 -18.82 9.88 2.66
N PHE A 67 -18.08 10.35 1.67
CA PHE A 67 -18.65 10.65 0.34
C PHE A 67 -18.33 9.59 -0.71
N LEU A 68 -17.11 9.04 -0.72
CA LEU A 68 -16.60 8.29 -1.88
C LEU A 68 -16.51 6.78 -1.65
N THR A 69 -16.24 6.29 -0.43
CA THR A 69 -15.94 4.86 -0.21
C THR A 69 -17.04 3.92 -0.69
N GLY A 70 -18.29 4.16 -0.32
CA GLY A 70 -19.41 3.31 -0.73
C GLY A 70 -19.72 3.42 -2.23
N GLN A 71 -19.53 4.62 -2.81
CA GLN A 71 -19.79 4.88 -4.22
C GLN A 71 -18.72 4.25 -5.11
N VAL A 72 -17.45 4.43 -4.79
CA VAL A 72 -16.31 3.91 -5.57
C VAL A 72 -16.40 2.39 -5.67
N LEU A 73 -16.61 1.69 -4.55
CA LEU A 73 -16.66 0.24 -4.56
C LEU A 73 -17.83 -0.29 -5.42
N ARG A 74 -18.97 0.41 -5.42
CA ARG A 74 -20.15 0.07 -6.22
C ARG A 74 -20.01 0.45 -7.71
N LEU A 75 -19.31 1.54 -8.01
CA LEU A 75 -19.20 2.09 -9.37
C LEU A 75 -18.08 1.44 -10.20
N ILE A 76 -16.89 1.26 -9.61
CA ILE A 76 -15.71 0.76 -10.34
C ILE A 76 -15.33 -0.69 -9.97
N GLY A 77 -15.98 -1.26 -8.95
CA GLY A 77 -15.78 -2.65 -8.53
C GLY A 77 -14.46 -2.90 -7.78
N VAL A 78 -14.32 -4.13 -7.29
CA VAL A 78 -13.19 -4.56 -6.42
C VAL A 78 -11.84 -4.47 -7.14
N ALA A 79 -11.76 -4.91 -8.40
CA ALA A 79 -10.51 -4.94 -9.16
C ALA A 79 -9.91 -3.56 -9.40
N LEU A 80 -10.72 -2.59 -9.86
CA LEU A 80 -10.24 -1.24 -10.10
C LEU A 80 -9.92 -0.53 -8.78
N THR A 81 -10.69 -0.80 -7.72
CA THR A 81 -10.42 -0.21 -6.39
C THR A 81 -9.09 -0.71 -5.81
N LEU A 82 -8.74 -1.99 -5.99
CA LEU A 82 -7.40 -2.52 -5.61
C LEU A 82 -6.27 -1.94 -6.46
N ALA A 83 -6.55 -1.55 -7.70
CA ALA A 83 -5.55 -0.96 -8.59
C ALA A 83 -5.21 0.51 -8.26
N LEU A 84 -6.10 1.23 -7.55
CA LEU A 84 -5.92 2.65 -7.24
C LEU A 84 -4.61 2.94 -6.49
N LEU A 85 -4.33 2.21 -5.40
CA LEU A 85 -3.11 2.47 -4.64
C LEU A 85 -1.82 2.11 -5.40
N PRO A 86 -1.71 0.96 -6.07
CA PRO A 86 -0.57 0.69 -6.94
C PRO A 86 -0.36 1.77 -8.00
N LEU A 87 -1.41 2.28 -8.63
CA LEU A 87 -1.31 3.38 -9.61
C LEU A 87 -0.79 4.67 -8.96
N VAL A 88 -1.33 5.04 -7.79
CA VAL A 88 -0.82 6.17 -7.01
C VAL A 88 0.65 5.95 -6.64
N SER A 89 1.06 4.72 -6.33
CA SER A 89 2.45 4.39 -6.03
C SER A 89 3.38 4.48 -7.23
N ILE A 90 2.96 4.01 -8.41
CA ILE A 90 3.72 4.17 -9.66
C ILE A 90 3.93 5.65 -9.96
N ALA A 91 2.86 6.45 -9.92
CA ALA A 91 2.93 7.89 -10.16
C ALA A 91 3.77 8.61 -9.10
N GLY A 92 3.58 8.28 -7.82
CA GLY A 92 4.28 8.89 -6.69
C GLY A 92 5.78 8.60 -6.69
N PHE A 93 6.17 7.34 -6.91
CA PHE A 93 7.59 7.00 -7.04
C PHE A 93 8.20 7.54 -8.34
N GLY A 94 7.46 7.55 -9.44
CA GLY A 94 7.90 8.22 -10.68
C GLY A 94 8.17 9.72 -10.46
N ALA A 95 7.26 10.41 -9.77
CA ALA A 95 7.43 11.82 -9.42
C ALA A 95 8.62 12.05 -8.49
N LEU A 96 8.85 11.17 -7.50
CA LEU A 96 10.01 11.23 -6.60
C LEU A 96 11.33 10.89 -7.31
N ALA A 97 11.30 10.06 -8.35
CA ALA A 97 12.47 9.78 -9.17
C ALA A 97 12.90 11.01 -9.98
N LEU A 98 11.94 11.81 -10.45
CA LEU A 98 12.20 13.03 -11.21
C LEU A 98 12.51 14.24 -10.30
N THR A 99 11.77 14.38 -9.19
CA THR A 99 11.79 15.55 -8.32
C THR A 99 11.66 15.14 -6.85
N PRO A 100 12.76 14.76 -6.17
CA PRO A 100 12.74 14.28 -4.79
C PRO A 100 12.61 15.45 -3.79
N THR A 101 11.46 16.14 -3.79
CA THR A 101 11.20 17.29 -2.92
C THR A 101 10.24 16.94 -1.77
N VAL A 102 10.27 17.76 -0.71
CA VAL A 102 9.34 17.65 0.43
C VAL A 102 7.88 17.72 -0.05
N ALA A 103 7.57 18.61 -1.00
CA ALA A 103 6.21 18.76 -1.50
C ALA A 103 5.70 17.48 -2.19
N VAL A 104 6.54 16.86 -3.04
CA VAL A 104 6.18 15.62 -3.75
C VAL A 104 6.01 14.47 -2.77
N VAL A 105 6.92 14.30 -1.80
CA VAL A 105 6.82 13.19 -0.84
C VAL A 105 5.58 13.33 0.06
N VAL A 106 5.22 14.56 0.45
CA VAL A 106 4.01 14.83 1.24
C VAL A 106 2.77 14.57 0.42
N ALA A 107 2.67 15.12 -0.79
CA ALA A 107 1.52 14.91 -1.65
C ALA A 107 1.30 13.41 -1.89
N TYR A 108 2.37 12.68 -2.22
CA TYR A 108 2.30 11.23 -2.39
C TYR A 108 1.87 10.52 -1.11
N GLN A 109 2.46 10.82 0.05
CA GLN A 109 2.10 10.18 1.31
C GLN A 109 0.64 10.45 1.71
N VAL A 110 0.19 11.70 1.55
CA VAL A 110 -1.17 12.11 1.90
C VAL A 110 -2.19 11.36 1.05
N ILE A 111 -2.03 11.41 -0.27
CA ILE A 111 -2.93 10.73 -1.23
C ILE A 111 -2.94 9.23 -0.97
N ARG A 112 -1.76 8.63 -0.77
CA ARG A 112 -1.64 7.18 -0.55
C ARG A 112 -2.26 6.73 0.77
N ARG A 113 -2.02 7.45 1.88
CA ARG A 113 -2.62 7.10 3.18
C ARG A 113 -4.13 7.30 3.16
N ALA A 114 -4.61 8.42 2.62
CA ALA A 114 -6.03 8.68 2.47
C ALA A 114 -6.72 7.60 1.61
N GLY A 115 -6.15 7.29 0.44
CA GLY A 115 -6.64 6.21 -0.42
C GLY A 115 -6.60 4.83 0.25
N ASN A 116 -5.61 4.57 1.10
CA ASN A 116 -5.52 3.31 1.83
C ASN A 116 -6.64 3.14 2.84
N PHE A 117 -6.91 4.18 3.63
CA PHE A 117 -7.94 4.15 4.65
C PHE A 117 -9.36 4.25 4.06
N ALA A 118 -9.54 5.02 2.99
CA ALA A 118 -10.83 5.20 2.33
C ALA A 118 -11.21 4.03 1.42
N PHE A 119 -10.27 3.45 0.66
CA PHE A 119 -10.61 2.49 -0.39
C PHE A 119 -9.95 1.13 -0.20
N ALA A 120 -8.63 1.09 0.01
CA ALA A 120 -7.91 -0.18 0.00
C ALA A 120 -8.26 -1.07 1.20
N ARG A 121 -8.41 -0.51 2.40
CA ARG A 121 -8.80 -1.27 3.59
C ARG A 121 -10.17 -1.94 3.42
N PRO A 122 -11.26 -1.21 3.09
CA PRO A 122 -12.55 -1.83 2.81
C PRO A 122 -12.48 -2.89 1.71
N THR A 123 -11.77 -2.62 0.61
CA THR A 123 -11.67 -3.55 -0.52
C THR A 123 -10.94 -4.84 -0.15
N ARG A 124 -9.91 -4.77 0.72
CA ARG A 124 -9.23 -5.95 1.24
C ARG A 124 -10.17 -6.82 2.09
N GLU A 125 -11.09 -6.23 2.84
CA GLU A 125 -12.09 -7.00 3.58
C GLU A 125 -13.00 -7.81 2.65
N VAL A 126 -13.35 -7.25 1.49
CA VAL A 126 -14.14 -7.94 0.45
C VAL A 126 -13.38 -9.14 -0.12
N LEU A 127 -12.04 -9.08 -0.25
CA LEU A 127 -11.27 -10.24 -0.70
C LEU A 127 -11.44 -11.47 0.21
N PHE A 128 -11.78 -11.27 1.49
CA PHE A 128 -12.01 -12.37 2.44
C PHE A 128 -13.47 -12.84 2.51
N THR A 129 -14.41 -12.27 1.76
CA THR A 129 -15.82 -12.74 1.75
C THR A 129 -15.97 -14.05 0.98
N VAL A 130 -15.15 -14.25 -0.06
CA VAL A 130 -15.11 -15.47 -0.87
C VAL A 130 -14.30 -16.60 -0.21
N VAL A 131 -13.75 -16.40 0.97
CA VAL A 131 -12.93 -17.41 1.69
C VAL A 131 -13.79 -18.12 2.74
N PRO A 132 -13.72 -19.47 2.85
CA PRO A 132 -14.41 -20.21 3.91
C PRO A 132 -14.07 -19.67 5.31
N ARG A 133 -15.03 -19.69 6.23
CA ARG A 133 -14.88 -19.09 7.58
C ARG A 133 -13.66 -19.62 8.34
N GLU A 134 -13.41 -20.93 8.30
CA GLU A 134 -12.27 -21.55 9.00
C GLU A 134 -10.92 -21.02 8.52
N ASP A 135 -10.76 -20.85 7.21
CA ASP A 135 -9.52 -20.36 6.61
C ASP A 135 -9.42 -18.83 6.73
N LYS A 136 -10.54 -18.10 6.67
CA LYS A 136 -10.59 -16.64 6.79
C LYS A 136 -9.93 -16.16 8.09
N TYR A 137 -10.31 -16.69 9.25
CA TYR A 137 -9.77 -16.20 10.53
C TYR A 137 -8.28 -16.47 10.67
N LYS A 138 -7.82 -17.67 10.27
CA LYS A 138 -6.42 -18.07 10.38
C LYS A 138 -5.54 -17.33 9.38
N ALA A 139 -5.95 -17.29 8.11
CA ALA A 139 -5.21 -16.63 7.04
C ALA A 139 -5.17 -15.11 7.24
N LYS A 140 -6.30 -14.48 7.59
CA LYS A 140 -6.34 -13.03 7.82
C LYS A 140 -5.42 -12.63 8.97
N SER A 141 -5.50 -13.29 10.12
CA SER A 141 -4.61 -13.01 11.25
C SER A 141 -3.14 -13.17 10.87
N PHE A 142 -2.80 -14.26 10.16
CA PHE A 142 -1.43 -14.50 9.69
C PHE A 142 -0.96 -13.45 8.68
N ILE A 143 -1.81 -13.04 7.73
CA ILE A 143 -1.47 -12.02 6.73
C ILE A 143 -1.27 -10.66 7.39
N ASP A 144 -2.19 -10.27 8.29
CA ASP A 144 -2.16 -8.96 8.94
C ASP A 144 -1.00 -8.82 9.93
N THR A 145 -0.54 -9.92 10.53
CA THR A 145 0.59 -9.91 11.46
C THR A 145 1.89 -10.32 10.78
N VAL A 146 2.02 -11.57 10.33
CA VAL A 146 3.27 -12.12 9.83
C VAL A 146 3.63 -11.51 8.49
N ILE A 147 2.75 -11.57 7.49
CA ILE A 147 3.08 -11.09 6.14
C ILE A 147 3.31 -9.58 6.12
N TYR A 148 2.47 -8.81 6.81
CA TYR A 148 2.66 -7.37 6.91
C TYR A 148 4.00 -7.02 7.56
N ARG A 149 4.35 -7.65 8.70
CA ARG A 149 5.61 -7.39 9.41
C ARG A 149 6.83 -7.86 8.63
N LEU A 150 6.74 -9.00 7.95
CA LEU A 150 7.78 -9.46 7.03
C LEU A 150 7.95 -8.47 5.89
N GLY A 151 6.86 -7.92 5.34
CA GLY A 151 6.92 -6.87 4.32
C GLY A 151 7.63 -5.62 4.82
N ASP A 152 7.34 -5.15 6.05
CA ASP A 152 8.05 -4.03 6.67
C ASP A 152 9.55 -4.33 6.81
N GLN A 153 9.91 -5.53 7.29
CA GLN A 153 11.31 -5.92 7.50
C GLN A 153 12.09 -6.06 6.18
N VAL A 154 11.48 -6.72 5.19
CA VAL A 154 12.04 -6.86 3.84
C VAL A 154 12.18 -5.49 3.19
N GLY A 155 11.20 -4.60 3.37
CA GLY A 155 11.26 -3.22 2.91
C GLY A 155 12.42 -2.46 3.56
N ALA A 156 12.59 -2.56 4.87
CA ALA A 156 13.67 -1.88 5.58
C ALA A 156 15.06 -2.39 5.17
N TRP A 157 15.24 -3.71 5.08
CA TRP A 157 16.51 -4.29 4.64
C TRP A 157 16.81 -4.00 3.18
N SER A 158 15.81 -4.05 2.30
CA SER A 158 15.99 -3.71 0.89
C SER A 158 16.39 -2.24 0.75
N TYR A 159 15.72 -1.33 1.46
CA TYR A 159 16.07 0.10 1.45
C TYR A 159 17.50 0.34 1.95
N ALA A 160 17.85 -0.24 3.10
CA ALA A 160 19.20 -0.13 3.67
C ALA A 160 20.27 -0.75 2.78
N GLY A 161 19.98 -1.91 2.18
CA GLY A 161 20.87 -2.62 1.26
C GLY A 161 21.12 -1.84 -0.03
N LEU A 162 20.07 -1.27 -0.62
CA LEU A 162 20.18 -0.37 -1.79
C LEU A 162 21.03 0.86 -1.45
N GLY A 163 20.82 1.46 -0.28
CA GLY A 163 21.65 2.56 0.21
C GLY A 163 23.12 2.16 0.42
N ALA A 164 23.38 0.97 0.96
CA ALA A 164 24.73 0.47 1.23
C ALA A 164 25.54 0.22 -0.06
N VAL A 165 24.88 -0.14 -1.16
CA VAL A 165 25.53 -0.25 -2.48
C VAL A 165 25.60 1.09 -3.24
N GLY A 166 25.25 2.20 -2.59
CA GLY A 166 25.39 3.55 -3.13
C GLY A 166 24.21 4.04 -3.97
N ILE A 167 23.06 3.35 -3.95
CA ILE A 167 21.87 3.79 -4.69
C ILE A 167 21.24 4.96 -3.94
N ALA A 168 21.28 6.14 -4.55
CA ALA A 168 20.66 7.35 -4.03
C ALA A 168 19.13 7.27 -4.00
N LEU A 169 18.47 8.20 -3.31
CA LEU A 169 17.01 8.25 -3.14
C LEU A 169 16.24 8.11 -4.46
N THR A 170 16.70 8.76 -5.53
CA THR A 170 16.12 8.69 -6.88
C THR A 170 16.23 7.29 -7.48
N GLY A 171 17.36 6.61 -7.29
CA GLY A 171 17.53 5.21 -7.73
C GLY A 171 16.60 4.25 -6.98
N ILE A 172 16.39 4.47 -5.67
CA ILE A 172 15.42 3.69 -4.89
C ILE A 172 14.00 3.92 -5.41
N SER A 173 13.63 5.16 -5.76
CA SER A 173 12.34 5.47 -6.39
C SER A 173 12.16 4.72 -7.71
N ILE A 174 13.19 4.67 -8.56
CA ILE A 174 13.15 3.95 -9.84
C ILE A 174 12.93 2.45 -9.60
N VAL A 175 13.58 1.85 -8.60
CA VAL A 175 13.37 0.43 -8.22
C VAL A 175 11.98 0.19 -7.63
N ALA A 176 11.40 1.18 -6.95
CA ALA A 176 10.06 1.07 -6.38
C ALA A 176 8.93 1.06 -7.42
N VAL A 177 9.16 1.65 -8.61
CA VAL A 177 8.20 1.65 -9.73
C VAL A 177 7.86 0.24 -10.22
N PRO A 178 8.81 -0.63 -10.63
CA PRO A 178 8.49 -1.99 -11.06
C PRO A 178 7.85 -2.84 -9.95
N VAL A 179 8.23 -2.63 -8.68
CA VAL A 179 7.54 -3.25 -7.53
C VAL A 179 6.07 -2.81 -7.46
N SER A 180 5.79 -1.53 -7.71
CA SER A 180 4.43 -0.99 -7.76
C SER A 180 3.64 -1.48 -8.99
N ILE A 181 4.31 -1.71 -10.12
CA ILE A 181 3.70 -2.34 -11.31
C ILE A 181 3.33 -3.80 -11.03
N ALA A 182 4.23 -4.58 -10.42
CA ALA A 182 3.93 -5.94 -10.01
C ALA A 182 2.73 -5.99 -9.05
N TRP A 183 2.66 -5.01 -8.14
CA TRP A 183 1.54 -4.85 -7.23
C TRP A 183 0.22 -4.52 -7.94
N LEU A 184 0.26 -3.66 -8.97
CA LEU A 184 -0.90 -3.36 -9.81
C LEU A 184 -1.43 -4.60 -10.52
N VAL A 185 -0.55 -5.36 -11.15
CA VAL A 185 -0.90 -6.60 -11.88
C VAL A 185 -1.54 -7.61 -10.93
N ASN A 186 -0.95 -7.82 -9.75
CA ASN A 186 -1.48 -8.70 -8.73
C ASN A 186 -2.85 -8.23 -8.19
N GLY A 187 -3.03 -6.93 -7.96
CA GLY A 187 -4.30 -6.36 -7.51
C GLY A 187 -5.44 -6.53 -8.53
N LEU A 188 -5.15 -6.30 -9.82
CA LEU A 188 -6.12 -6.52 -10.91
C LEU A 188 -6.49 -8.00 -11.04
N TRP A 189 -5.52 -8.89 -10.94
CA TRP A 189 -5.77 -10.33 -10.94
C TRP A 189 -6.63 -10.76 -9.76
N LEU A 190 -6.36 -10.25 -8.55
CA LEU A 190 -7.10 -10.56 -7.33
C LEU A 190 -8.57 -10.13 -7.45
N GLY A 191 -8.83 -8.90 -7.88
CA GLY A 191 -10.20 -8.42 -8.00
C GLY A 191 -11.00 -9.16 -9.09
N ARG A 192 -10.37 -9.52 -10.21
CA ARG A 192 -11.02 -10.37 -11.24
C ARG A 192 -11.31 -11.77 -10.71
N THR A 193 -10.39 -12.35 -9.95
CA THR A 193 -10.56 -13.68 -9.36
C THR A 193 -11.65 -13.68 -8.28
N GLN A 194 -11.71 -12.64 -7.44
CA GLN A 194 -12.76 -12.48 -6.44
C GLN A 194 -14.14 -12.39 -7.11
N ALA A 195 -14.30 -11.57 -8.15
CA ALA A 195 -15.56 -11.46 -8.88
C ALA A 195 -16.01 -12.80 -9.49
N ARG A 196 -15.08 -13.59 -10.05
CA ARG A 196 -15.38 -14.94 -10.58
C ARG A 196 -15.81 -15.92 -9.49
N LEU A 197 -15.16 -15.87 -8.31
CA LEU A 197 -15.48 -16.75 -7.19
C LEU A 197 -16.82 -16.37 -6.53
N GLU A 198 -17.18 -15.10 -6.56
CA GLU A 198 -18.47 -14.60 -6.12
C GLU A 198 -19.60 -15.08 -7.03
N SER A 199 -19.46 -14.92 -8.36
CA SER A 199 -20.46 -15.40 -9.32
C SER A 199 -20.62 -16.93 -9.36
N ALA A 200 -19.61 -17.69 -8.94
CA ALA A 200 -19.69 -19.16 -8.89
C ALA A 200 -20.39 -19.68 -7.61
N ARG A 201 -20.70 -18.79 -6.66
CA ARG A 201 -21.43 -19.10 -5.42
C ARG A 201 -22.91 -18.73 -5.49
N GLU A 202 -23.28 -17.86 -6.43
CA GLU A 202 -24.67 -17.55 -6.79
C GLU A 202 -25.25 -18.66 -7.68
#